data_AF-A0AA96TBP3-F1
#
_entry.id   AF-A0AA96TBP3-F1
#
_cell.length_a   1.000
_cell.length_b   1.000
_cell.length_c   1.000
_cell.angle_alpha   90.00
_cell.angle_beta   90.00
_cell.angle_gamma   90.00
#
_symmetry.space_group_name_H-M   'P 1'
#
loop_
_entity.id
_entity.type
_entity.pdbx_description
1 polymer ?
#
loop_
_entity_poly.entity_id
_entity_poly.type
_entity_poly.pdbx_seq_one_letter_code
_entity_poly.pdbx_strand_id
1 'polypeptide(L)'
;MGFIIGVILVVVILLILASCIRIVPQAQALVVERLGGYQGTWSVGVHFKVPFIDRVAKRVILKEQVVDFDPQPVITKDNVTMRIDTVVFFQITDPKLFAYGVENPIMAIENLTATTLRNIIGELELDQTLTSREIINAKMRTSLDVATDPWGIKVNRVELKNIIPPAAIQDAMEKQMKAERERREAILRAEGEKKSTILVAEGKKASAILDAEAEKEAAILRAEAQKERMIREAEGQAEAILKVQQANADGLRFLKEAAPDQSVLQLKALDAFMKASDGKATKIIIPSEIQGMAGLVTSMAELAKKDQKEEPKA
;
A
#
# COMPACT_ATOMS: atom_id res chain seq x y z
N MET A 1 83.68 52.91 -3.10
CA MET A 1 82.34 53.53 -3.26
C MET A 1 81.70 53.23 -4.61
N GLY A 2 82.36 53.46 -5.76
CA GLY A 2 81.77 53.21 -7.08
C GLY A 2 81.32 51.76 -7.36
N PHE A 3 82.10 50.76 -6.94
CA PHE A 3 81.73 49.34 -7.09
C PHE A 3 80.48 48.96 -6.27
N ILE A 4 80.41 49.44 -5.03
CA ILE A 4 79.26 49.19 -4.13
C ILE A 4 77.99 49.84 -4.69
N ILE A 5 78.09 51.07 -5.21
CA ILE A 5 76.97 51.77 -5.85
C ILE A 5 76.50 51.03 -7.12
N GLY A 6 77.44 50.52 -7.94
CA GLY A 6 77.13 49.74 -9.12
C GLY A 6 76.38 48.43 -8.80
N VAL A 7 76.83 47.71 -7.77
CA VAL A 7 76.17 46.47 -7.30
C VAL A 7 74.76 46.77 -6.78
N ILE A 8 74.58 47.83 -5.99
CA ILE A 8 73.26 48.26 -5.50
C ILE A 8 72.32 48.58 -6.67
N LEU A 9 72.80 49.29 -7.69
CA LEU A 9 71.99 49.65 -8.87
C LEU A 9 71.51 48.40 -9.62
N VAL A 10 72.40 47.42 -9.83
CA VAL A 10 72.06 46.16 -10.52
C VAL A 10 71.03 45.36 -9.72
N VAL A 11 71.19 45.28 -8.39
CA VAL A 11 70.24 44.60 -7.52
C VAL A 11 68.87 45.29 -7.57
N VAL A 12 68.82 46.62 -7.55
CA VAL A 12 67.57 47.38 -7.68
C VAL A 12 66.90 47.14 -9.03
N ILE A 13 67.64 47.13 -10.13
CA ILE A 13 67.10 46.84 -11.46
C ILE A 13 66.54 45.42 -11.52
N LEU A 14 67.26 44.43 -10.97
CA LEU A 14 66.80 43.04 -10.91
C LEU A 14 65.53 42.89 -10.06
N LEU A 15 65.43 43.59 -8.94
CA LEU A 15 64.22 43.60 -8.10
C LEU A 15 63.02 44.22 -8.84
N ILE A 16 63.24 45.31 -9.59
CA ILE A 16 62.20 45.93 -10.41
C ILE A 16 61.73 44.95 -11.48
N LEU A 17 62.65 44.34 -12.24
CA LEU A 17 62.33 43.36 -13.28
C LEU A 17 61.61 42.13 -12.72
N ALA A 18 62.04 41.60 -11.57
CA ALA A 18 61.36 40.50 -10.90
C ALA A 18 59.94 40.89 -10.46
N SER A 19 59.74 42.14 -10.02
CA SER A 19 58.42 42.64 -9.66
C SER A 19 57.47 42.78 -10.86
N CYS A 20 58.00 42.92 -12.09
CA CYS A 20 57.21 43.06 -13.31
C CYS A 20 56.47 41.77 -13.70
N ILE A 21 57.00 40.61 -13.30
CA ILE A 21 56.39 39.32 -13.63
C ILE A 21 55.27 39.05 -12.64
N ARG A 22 54.05 38.87 -13.17
CA ARG A 22 52.89 38.53 -12.38
C ARG A 22 52.18 37.32 -12.94
N ILE A 23 52.04 36.31 -12.09
CA ILE A 23 51.37 35.06 -12.43
C ILE A 23 49.94 35.17 -11.93
N VAL A 24 48.97 34.99 -12.83
CA VAL A 24 47.54 34.94 -12.52
C VAL A 24 47.15 33.48 -12.31
N PRO A 25 46.72 33.08 -11.09
CA PRO A 25 46.27 31.73 -10.81
C PRO A 25 45.04 31.30 -11.61
N GLN A 26 44.81 30.00 -11.69
CA GLN A 26 43.59 29.45 -12.29
C GLN A 26 42.32 29.99 -11.63
N ALA A 27 41.27 30.19 -12.43
CA ALA A 27 39.98 30.74 -12.02
C ALA A 27 40.06 32.11 -11.31
N GLN A 28 41.05 32.92 -11.67
CA GLN A 28 41.18 34.32 -11.28
C GLN A 28 41.43 35.17 -12.50
N ALA A 29 40.97 36.42 -12.45
CA ALA A 29 41.28 37.45 -13.42
C ALA A 29 41.76 38.71 -12.70
N LEU A 30 42.72 39.41 -13.29
CA LEU A 30 43.20 40.68 -12.78
C LEU A 30 42.79 41.80 -13.73
N VAL A 31 42.09 42.80 -13.21
CA VAL A 31 41.78 44.01 -13.95
C VAL A 31 42.94 44.98 -13.76
N VAL A 32 43.55 45.42 -14.85
CA VAL A 32 44.73 46.30 -14.84
C VAL A 32 44.38 47.67 -15.41
N GLU A 33 44.84 48.68 -14.70
CA GLU A 33 44.77 50.08 -15.07
C GLU A 33 46.14 50.61 -15.44
N ARG A 34 46.18 51.51 -16.42
CA ARG A 34 47.36 52.29 -16.78
C ARG A 34 47.05 53.76 -16.52
N LEU A 35 47.76 54.38 -15.59
CA LEU A 35 47.55 55.79 -15.19
C LEU A 35 46.06 56.14 -14.92
N GLY A 36 45.30 55.19 -14.36
CA GLY A 36 43.88 55.35 -14.04
C GLY A 36 42.90 55.02 -15.17
N GLY A 37 43.37 54.69 -16.37
CA GLY A 37 42.52 54.17 -17.45
C GLY A 37 42.54 52.64 -17.51
N TYR A 38 41.42 52.01 -17.85
CA TYR A 38 41.36 50.56 -18.09
C TYR A 38 42.30 50.16 -19.25
N GLN A 39 43.26 49.29 -18.97
CA GLN A 39 44.17 48.75 -19.98
C GLN A 39 43.66 47.41 -20.50
N GLY A 40 43.28 46.50 -19.60
CA GLY A 40 42.90 45.15 -19.96
C GLY A 40 42.63 44.25 -18.75
N THR A 41 42.01 43.10 -19.03
CA THR A 41 41.78 42.04 -18.08
C THR A 41 42.75 40.90 -18.36
N TRP A 42 43.60 40.59 -17.40
CA TRP A 42 44.55 39.49 -17.48
C TRP A 42 43.89 38.20 -17.03
N SER A 43 43.84 37.24 -17.96
CA SER A 43 43.40 35.87 -17.73
C SER A 43 44.54 35.01 -17.14
N VAL A 44 44.28 33.72 -16.91
CA VAL A 44 45.26 32.78 -16.36
C VAL A 44 46.53 32.76 -17.20
N GLY A 45 47.68 32.90 -16.54
CA GLY A 45 48.98 32.88 -17.20
C GLY A 45 49.98 33.84 -16.59
N VAL A 46 51.13 33.97 -17.27
CA VAL A 46 52.19 34.90 -16.90
C VAL A 46 51.99 36.19 -17.67
N HIS A 47 51.86 37.30 -16.94
CA HIS A 47 51.71 38.63 -17.51
C HIS A 47 52.83 39.55 -17.01
N PHE A 48 53.20 40.53 -17.83
CA PHE A 48 54.22 41.51 -17.51
C PHE A 48 53.57 42.86 -17.27
N LYS A 49 53.71 43.40 -16.04
CA LYS A 49 53.33 44.79 -15.73
C LYS A 49 54.49 45.72 -16.02
N VAL A 50 54.19 46.90 -16.57
CA VAL A 50 55.15 48.01 -16.54
C VAL A 50 55.15 48.60 -15.13
N PRO A 51 56.29 48.59 -14.42
CA PRO A 51 56.35 49.08 -13.04
C PRO A 51 56.01 50.58 -13.02
N PHE A 52 55.38 51.03 -11.94
CA PHE A 52 54.92 52.42 -11.70
C PHE A 52 53.76 52.92 -12.58
N ILE A 53 53.62 52.46 -13.83
CA ILE A 53 52.57 52.91 -14.75
C ILE A 53 51.32 52.00 -14.68
N ASP A 54 51.53 50.68 -14.68
CA ASP A 54 50.46 49.70 -14.65
C ASP A 54 50.15 49.28 -13.20
N ARG A 55 48.88 49.36 -12.80
CA ARG A 55 48.37 48.98 -11.48
C ARG A 55 47.28 47.94 -11.61
N VAL A 56 47.30 46.93 -10.75
CA VAL A 56 46.17 45.99 -10.62
C VAL A 56 45.07 46.67 -9.81
N ALA A 57 43.95 46.97 -10.45
CA ALA A 57 42.80 47.65 -9.86
C ALA A 57 41.97 46.71 -8.98
N LYS A 58 41.61 45.54 -9.54
CA LYS A 58 40.77 44.55 -8.84
C LYS A 58 41.24 43.14 -9.15
N ARG A 59 41.24 42.28 -8.13
CA ARG A 59 41.41 40.83 -8.31
C ARG A 59 40.03 40.21 -8.24
N VAL A 60 39.69 39.45 -9.27
CA VAL A 60 38.36 38.89 -9.44
C VAL A 60 38.46 37.37 -9.42
N ILE A 61 37.66 36.75 -8.56
CA ILE A 61 37.54 35.30 -8.48
C ILE A 61 36.45 34.88 -9.46
N LEU A 62 36.79 34.02 -10.41
CA LEU A 62 35.86 33.53 -11.43
C LEU A 62 35.06 32.30 -10.96
N LYS A 63 35.43 31.72 -9.82
CA LYS A 63 34.71 30.61 -9.20
C LYS A 63 33.31 31.06 -8.78
N GLU A 64 32.40 30.10 -8.72
CA GLU A 64 31.09 30.32 -8.09
C GLU A 64 31.28 30.74 -6.64
N GLN A 65 30.52 31.77 -6.26
CA GLN A 65 30.49 32.38 -4.95
C GLN A 65 29.07 32.29 -4.41
N VAL A 66 28.99 32.12 -3.10
CA VAL A 66 27.73 32.07 -2.36
C VAL A 66 27.68 33.26 -1.42
N VAL A 67 26.57 33.98 -1.44
CA VAL A 67 26.27 35.06 -0.50
C VAL A 67 24.92 34.78 0.15
N ASP A 68 24.92 34.82 1.48
CA ASP A 68 23.73 34.71 2.32
C ASP A 68 23.27 36.13 2.66
N PHE A 69 21.99 36.41 2.44
CA PHE A 69 21.40 37.73 2.70
C PHE A 69 20.48 37.68 3.92
N ASP A 70 20.50 38.77 4.69
CA ASP A 70 19.73 38.86 5.93
C ASP A 70 18.20 38.78 5.69
N PRO A 71 17.45 38.24 6.67
CA PRO A 71 16.00 38.12 6.61
C PRO A 71 15.28 39.44 6.29
N GLN A 72 14.65 39.51 5.12
CA GLN A 72 13.90 40.70 4.68
C GLN A 72 12.42 40.59 5.06
N PRO A 73 11.81 41.65 5.61
CA PRO A 73 10.36 41.69 5.82
C PRO A 73 9.64 41.90 4.49
N VAL A 74 8.71 41.00 4.20
CA VAL A 74 7.86 41.02 3.00
C VAL A 74 6.40 40.81 3.40
N ILE A 75 5.49 41.32 2.58
CA ILE A 75 4.04 41.24 2.79
C ILE A 75 3.46 40.44 1.63
N THR A 76 2.68 39.41 1.94
CA THR A 76 1.95 38.62 0.94
C THR A 76 0.70 39.34 0.45
N LYS A 77 0.08 38.78 -0.60
CA LYS A 77 -1.20 39.25 -1.12
C LYS A 77 -2.32 39.30 -0.07
N ASP A 78 -2.29 38.39 0.90
CA ASP A 78 -3.27 38.31 2.01
C ASP A 78 -2.93 39.24 3.18
N ASN A 79 -2.02 40.20 2.98
CA ASN A 79 -1.59 41.15 4.00
C ASN A 79 -0.93 40.50 5.23
N VAL A 80 -0.23 39.38 5.04
CA VAL A 80 0.56 38.73 6.10
C VAL A 80 2.01 39.14 5.98
N THR A 81 2.57 39.69 7.06
CA THR A 81 4.00 40.04 7.15
C THR A 81 4.82 38.80 7.49
N MET A 82 5.82 38.46 6.68
CA MET A 82 6.75 37.36 6.93
C MET A 82 8.19 37.80 6.69
N ARG A 83 9.16 37.04 7.22
CA ARG A 83 10.58 37.26 6.99
C ARG A 83 11.13 36.13 6.13
N ILE A 84 11.85 36.47 5.08
CA ILE A 84 12.40 35.48 4.15
C ILE A 84 13.90 35.70 3.99
N ASP A 85 14.63 34.61 4.11
CA ASP A 85 16.08 34.54 3.97
C ASP A 85 16.40 33.92 2.61
N THR A 86 17.40 34.45 1.91
CA THR A 86 17.76 33.98 0.57
C THR A 86 19.26 33.85 0.41
N VAL A 87 19.67 32.79 -0.28
CA VAL A 87 21.06 32.56 -0.66
C VAL A 87 21.16 32.66 -2.18
N VAL A 88 22.15 33.42 -2.66
CA VAL A 88 22.40 33.61 -4.09
C VAL A 88 23.75 33.02 -4.46
N PHE A 89 23.74 32.16 -5.47
CA PHE A 89 24.91 31.56 -6.08
C PHE A 89 25.18 32.27 -7.41
N PHE A 90 26.31 32.94 -7.51
CA PHE A 90 26.69 33.69 -8.69
C PHE A 90 28.16 33.46 -9.05
N GLN A 91 28.50 33.71 -10.30
CA GLN A 91 29.86 33.72 -10.78
C GLN A 91 30.11 34.96 -11.63
N ILE A 92 31.36 35.39 -11.66
CA ILE A 92 31.74 36.59 -12.41
C ILE A 92 32.18 36.14 -13.80
N THR A 93 31.45 36.57 -14.83
CA THR A 93 31.70 36.23 -16.22
C THR A 93 32.58 37.28 -16.91
N ASP A 94 32.34 38.56 -16.63
CA ASP A 94 33.15 39.67 -17.13
C ASP A 94 33.78 40.47 -15.97
N PRO A 95 35.09 40.27 -15.70
CA PRO A 95 35.81 41.00 -14.67
C PRO A 95 35.86 42.52 -14.87
N LYS A 96 35.79 43.01 -16.12
CA LYS A 96 35.80 44.44 -16.41
C LYS A 96 34.49 45.06 -15.95
N LEU A 97 33.36 44.49 -16.35
CA LEU A 97 32.04 44.96 -15.91
C LEU A 97 31.86 44.80 -14.40
N PHE A 98 32.42 43.76 -13.78
CA PHE A 98 32.37 43.60 -12.33
C PHE A 98 33.23 44.63 -11.56
N ALA A 99 34.27 45.17 -12.19
CA ALA A 99 35.10 46.19 -11.58
C ALA A 99 34.52 47.60 -11.72
N TYR A 100 33.89 47.92 -12.85
CA TYR A 100 33.48 49.29 -13.18
C TYR A 100 31.98 49.49 -13.41
N GLY A 101 31.20 48.42 -13.54
CA GLY A 101 29.76 48.49 -13.83
C GLY A 101 28.93 48.97 -12.63
N VAL A 102 29.36 48.66 -11.40
CA VAL A 102 28.73 49.12 -10.16
C VAL A 102 29.77 49.22 -9.05
N GLU A 103 29.64 50.23 -8.19
CA GLU A 103 30.61 50.51 -7.11
C GLU A 103 30.70 49.36 -6.11
N ASN A 104 29.56 48.88 -5.61
CA ASN A 104 29.48 47.73 -4.73
C ASN A 104 28.50 46.68 -5.29
N PRO A 105 29.00 45.68 -6.06
CA PRO A 105 28.16 44.67 -6.68
C PRO A 105 27.36 43.82 -5.69
N ILE A 106 27.93 43.53 -4.52
CA ILE A 106 27.27 42.66 -3.53
C ILE A 106 26.07 43.36 -2.92
N MET A 107 26.24 44.62 -2.51
CA MET A 107 25.15 45.45 -2.00
C MET A 107 24.07 45.71 -3.06
N ALA A 108 24.47 45.83 -4.33
CA ALA A 108 23.53 46.01 -5.42
C ALA A 108 22.69 44.74 -5.65
N ILE A 109 23.30 43.55 -5.62
CA ILE A 109 22.58 42.26 -5.68
C ILE A 109 21.66 42.09 -4.48
N GLU A 110 22.09 42.46 -3.27
CA GLU A 110 21.27 42.39 -2.07
C GLU A 110 19.98 43.22 -2.22
N ASN A 111 20.12 44.48 -2.65
CA ASN A 111 18.98 45.37 -2.88
C ASN A 111 18.05 44.88 -4.00
N LEU A 112 18.62 44.36 -5.10
CA LEU A 112 17.83 43.75 -6.17
C LEU A 112 17.08 42.50 -5.68
N THR A 113 17.74 41.67 -4.87
CA THR A 113 17.15 40.47 -4.30
C THR A 113 15.98 40.83 -3.40
N ALA A 114 16.16 41.80 -2.49
CA ALA A 114 15.10 42.30 -1.62
C ALA A 114 13.91 42.87 -2.40
N THR A 115 14.17 43.62 -3.47
CA THR A 115 13.11 44.20 -4.32
C THR A 115 12.36 43.13 -5.11
N THR A 116 13.09 42.19 -5.71
CA THR A 116 12.50 41.08 -6.49
C THR A 116 11.69 40.15 -5.60
N LEU A 117 12.21 39.85 -4.40
CA LEU A 117 11.53 39.04 -3.40
C LEU A 117 10.22 39.70 -2.96
N ARG A 118 10.23 41.01 -2.68
CA ARG A 118 9.02 41.76 -2.32
C ARG A 118 7.97 41.73 -3.43
N ASN A 119 8.37 41.87 -4.69
CA ASN A 119 7.45 41.85 -5.83
C ASN A 119 6.81 40.46 -6.01
N ILE A 120 7.62 39.40 -6.03
CA ILE A 120 7.11 38.03 -6.24
C ILE A 120 6.21 37.60 -5.08
N ILE A 121 6.62 37.86 -3.83
CA ILE A 121 5.86 37.47 -2.65
C ILE A 121 4.56 38.29 -2.52
N GLY A 122 4.57 39.56 -2.94
CA GLY A 122 3.37 40.40 -2.96
C GLY A 122 2.26 39.90 -3.90
N GLU A 123 2.61 39.10 -4.92
CA GLU A 123 1.65 38.46 -5.83
C GLU A 123 1.08 37.15 -5.30
N LEU A 124 1.73 36.54 -4.31
CA LEU A 124 1.41 35.21 -3.79
C LEU A 124 0.67 35.27 -2.45
N GLU A 125 -0.22 34.30 -2.26
CA GLU A 125 -0.91 34.06 -0.98
C GLU A 125 0.01 33.32 0.00
N LEU A 126 -0.26 33.40 1.31
CA LEU A 126 0.59 32.80 2.36
C LEU A 126 0.89 31.32 2.07
N ASP A 127 -0.14 30.53 1.78
CA ASP A 127 0.03 29.08 1.52
C ASP A 127 0.82 28.81 0.24
N GLN A 128 0.66 29.65 -0.78
CA GLN A 128 1.42 29.54 -2.03
C GLN A 128 2.90 29.81 -1.80
N THR A 129 3.25 30.78 -0.94
CA THR A 129 4.66 31.06 -0.62
C THR A 129 5.35 29.89 0.07
N LEU A 130 4.63 29.13 0.90
CA LEU A 130 5.17 27.98 1.63
C LEU A 130 5.32 26.74 0.74
N THR A 131 4.42 26.56 -0.22
CA THR A 131 4.36 25.38 -1.09
C THR A 131 5.14 25.54 -2.39
N SER A 132 5.22 26.75 -2.95
CA SER A 132 5.74 27.01 -4.31
C SER A 132 7.19 27.51 -4.32
N ARG A 133 8.06 26.89 -3.52
CA ARG A 133 9.46 27.33 -3.39
C ARG A 133 10.23 27.24 -4.71
N GLU A 134 10.03 26.20 -5.52
CA GLU A 134 10.72 26.09 -6.81
C GLU A 134 10.33 27.22 -7.77
N ILE A 135 9.05 27.60 -7.79
CA ILE A 135 8.54 28.68 -8.66
C ILE A 135 9.18 30.01 -8.26
N ILE A 136 9.27 30.29 -6.96
CA ILE A 136 9.90 31.51 -6.45
C ILE A 136 11.40 31.51 -6.80
N ASN A 137 12.11 30.41 -6.55
CA ASN A 137 13.53 30.27 -6.88
C ASN A 137 13.79 30.51 -8.38
N ALA A 138 12.96 29.95 -9.26
CA ALA A 138 13.08 30.11 -10.71
C ALA A 138 12.84 31.56 -11.16
N LYS A 139 11.74 32.19 -10.69
CA LYS A 139 11.43 33.59 -11.01
C LYS A 139 12.51 34.56 -10.49
N MET A 140 12.99 34.33 -9.26
CA MET A 140 14.08 35.10 -8.67
C MET A 140 15.36 34.98 -9.48
N ARG A 141 15.75 33.75 -9.86
CA ARG A 141 16.95 33.52 -10.68
C ARG A 141 16.88 34.29 -11.99
N THR A 142 15.79 34.15 -12.75
CA THR A 142 15.65 34.80 -14.06
C THR A 142 15.67 36.32 -13.92
N SER A 143 14.97 36.88 -12.93
CA SER A 143 14.91 38.34 -12.73
C SER A 143 16.25 38.92 -12.30
N LEU A 144 16.97 38.21 -11.42
CA LEU A 144 18.29 38.64 -10.95
C LEU A 144 19.34 38.51 -12.06
N ASP A 145 19.38 37.41 -12.81
CA ASP A 145 20.36 37.19 -13.89
C ASP A 145 20.29 38.33 -14.94
N VAL A 146 19.08 38.66 -15.41
CA VAL A 146 18.85 39.74 -16.38
C VAL A 146 19.29 41.10 -15.83
N ALA A 147 19.06 41.36 -14.54
CA ALA A 147 19.42 42.63 -13.92
C ALA A 147 20.92 42.73 -13.60
N THR A 148 21.62 41.61 -13.38
CA THR A 148 23.04 41.58 -13.01
C THR A 148 23.99 41.43 -14.21
N ASP A 149 23.47 41.08 -15.38
CA ASP A 149 24.22 40.99 -16.64
C ASP A 149 25.08 42.24 -16.94
N PRO A 150 24.58 43.50 -16.80
CA PRO A 150 25.38 44.70 -17.01
C PRO A 150 26.58 44.84 -16.06
N TRP A 151 26.58 44.11 -14.95
CA TRP A 151 27.66 44.09 -13.97
C TRP A 151 28.65 42.93 -14.18
N GLY A 152 28.48 42.15 -15.25
CA GLY A 152 29.33 40.99 -15.55
C GLY A 152 29.17 39.85 -14.55
N ILE A 153 27.99 39.76 -13.91
CA ILE A 153 27.67 38.73 -12.93
C ILE A 153 26.56 37.86 -13.48
N LYS A 154 26.80 36.55 -13.47
CA LYS A 154 25.82 35.54 -13.85
C LYS A 154 25.28 34.86 -12.60
N VAL A 155 23.96 34.84 -12.45
CA VAL A 155 23.28 34.19 -11.32
C VAL A 155 22.94 32.76 -11.71
N ASN A 156 23.66 31.80 -11.12
CA ASN A 156 23.47 30.39 -11.43
C ASN A 156 22.24 29.82 -10.72
N ARG A 157 22.03 30.20 -9.45
CA ARG A 157 20.97 29.67 -8.60
C ARG A 157 20.60 30.65 -7.49
N VAL A 158 19.32 30.65 -7.12
CA VAL A 158 18.79 31.35 -5.95
C VAL A 158 18.00 30.34 -5.13
N GLU A 159 18.20 30.32 -3.82
CA GLU A 159 17.47 29.43 -2.91
C GLU A 159 16.89 30.23 -1.75
N LEU A 160 15.59 30.08 -1.53
CA LEU A 160 14.96 30.48 -0.28
C LEU A 160 15.45 29.55 0.85
N LYS A 161 16.09 30.13 1.86
CA LYS A 161 16.63 29.38 3.02
C LYS A 161 15.51 29.13 4.04
N ASN A 162 14.87 30.20 4.52
CA ASN A 162 13.77 30.14 5.49
C ASN A 162 12.63 31.08 5.10
N ILE A 163 11.40 30.68 5.43
CA ILE A 163 10.20 31.53 5.37
C ILE A 163 9.60 31.51 6.76
N ILE A 164 9.65 32.64 7.46
CA ILE A 164 9.27 32.77 8.86
C ILE A 164 8.00 33.63 8.94
N PRO A 165 6.80 33.01 9.03
CA PRO A 165 5.57 33.73 9.33
C PRO A 165 5.58 34.25 10.78
N PRO A 166 4.67 35.17 11.14
CA PRO A 166 4.57 35.65 12.50
C PRO A 166 3.97 34.56 13.41
N ALA A 167 4.43 34.50 14.66
CA ALA A 167 4.08 33.42 15.59
C ALA A 167 2.57 33.18 15.73
N ALA A 168 1.76 34.24 15.74
CA ALA A 168 0.30 34.13 15.83
C ALA A 168 -0.33 33.34 14.67
N ILE A 169 0.20 33.47 13.45
CA ILE A 169 -0.27 32.73 12.28
C ILE A 169 0.25 31.29 12.32
N GLN A 170 1.51 31.10 12.72
CA GLN A 170 2.08 29.77 12.88
C GLN A 170 1.27 28.92 13.87
N ASP A 171 0.93 29.48 15.03
CA ASP A 171 0.11 28.79 16.05
C ASP A 171 -1.30 28.47 15.53
N ALA A 172 -1.90 29.38 14.77
CA ALA A 172 -3.23 29.18 14.18
C ALA A 172 -3.20 28.07 13.12
N MET A 173 -2.19 28.08 12.24
CA MET A 173 -2.00 27.05 11.22
C MET A 173 -1.71 25.69 11.85
N GLU A 174 -0.87 25.60 12.89
CA GLU A 174 -0.60 24.34 13.58
C GLU A 174 -1.87 23.76 14.20
N LYS A 175 -2.71 24.58 14.84
CA LYS A 175 -4.01 24.16 15.36
C LYS A 175 -4.96 23.71 14.26
N GLN A 176 -5.05 24.45 13.16
CA GLN A 176 -5.89 24.09 12.02
C GLN A 176 -5.44 22.78 11.36
N MET A 177 -4.14 22.63 11.10
CA MET A 177 -3.54 21.44 10.51
C MET A 177 -3.71 20.22 11.40
N LYS A 178 -3.60 20.38 12.73
CA LYS A 178 -3.89 19.31 13.69
C LYS A 178 -5.35 18.89 13.62
N ALA A 179 -6.28 19.84 13.66
CA ALA A 179 -7.71 19.55 13.57
C ALA A 179 -8.10 18.88 12.24
N GLU A 180 -7.50 19.30 11.13
CA GLU A 180 -7.75 18.70 9.82
C GLU A 180 -7.15 17.30 9.68
N ARG A 181 -5.96 17.07 10.25
CA ARG A 181 -5.36 15.72 10.34
C ARG A 181 -6.22 14.79 11.19
N GLU A 182 -6.66 15.22 12.37
CA GLU A 182 -7.54 14.44 13.25
C GLU A 182 -8.86 14.10 12.56
N ARG A 183 -9.47 15.07 11.85
CA ARG A 183 -10.67 14.84 11.06
C ARG A 183 -10.43 13.83 9.94
N ARG A 184 -9.32 13.95 9.21
CA ARG A 184 -8.98 13.03 8.12
C ARG A 184 -8.68 11.63 8.61
N GLU A 185 -8.00 11.50 9.75
CA GLU A 185 -7.76 10.22 10.43
C GLU A 185 -9.08 9.56 10.85
N ALA A 186 -10.00 10.33 11.46
CA ALA A 186 -11.31 9.82 11.87
C ALA A 186 -12.13 9.31 10.66
N ILE A 187 -12.12 10.04 9.54
CA ILE A 187 -12.80 9.62 8.30
C ILE A 187 -12.16 8.34 7.77
N LEU A 188 -10.84 8.30 7.66
CA LEU A 188 -10.12 7.14 7.12
C LEU A 188 -10.32 5.90 8.01
N ARG A 189 -10.39 6.08 9.33
CA ARG A 189 -10.70 5.01 10.29
C ARG A 189 -12.13 4.51 10.11
N ALA A 190 -13.10 5.41 10.01
CA ALA A 190 -14.50 5.03 9.79
C ALA A 190 -14.69 4.31 8.44
N GLU A 191 -14.01 4.75 7.38
CA GLU A 191 -14.00 4.05 6.09
C GLU A 191 -13.33 2.68 6.18
N GLY A 192 -12.22 2.57 6.93
CA GLY A 192 -11.54 1.32 7.21
C GLY A 192 -12.43 0.33 7.97
N GLU A 193 -13.13 0.79 9.02
CA GLU A 193 -14.07 -0.01 9.82
C GLU A 193 -15.27 -0.46 8.99
N LYS A 194 -15.85 0.44 8.18
CA LYS A 194 -16.93 0.09 7.24
C LYS A 194 -16.47 -0.98 6.24
N LYS A 195 -15.31 -0.79 5.61
CA LYS A 195 -14.78 -1.73 4.62
C LYS A 195 -14.42 -3.07 5.25
N SER A 196 -13.83 -3.07 6.44
CA SER A 196 -13.54 -4.28 7.21
C SER A 196 -14.82 -5.04 7.57
N THR A 197 -15.86 -4.34 8.03
CA THR A 197 -17.16 -4.95 8.37
C THR A 197 -17.83 -5.58 7.15
N ILE A 198 -17.78 -4.91 6.00
CA ILE A 198 -18.30 -5.44 4.73
C ILE A 198 -17.53 -6.70 4.33
N LEU A 199 -16.19 -6.67 4.35
CA LEU A 199 -15.36 -7.83 4.01
C LEU A 199 -15.61 -9.02 4.94
N VAL A 200 -15.79 -8.79 6.24
CA VAL A 200 -16.13 -9.84 7.21
C VAL A 200 -17.53 -10.41 6.92
N ALA A 201 -18.51 -9.57 6.60
CA ALA A 201 -19.87 -10.03 6.26
C ALA A 201 -19.89 -10.83 4.94
N GLU A 202 -19.17 -10.38 3.92
CA GLU A 202 -18.98 -11.09 2.66
C GLU A 202 -18.27 -12.43 2.87
N GLY A 203 -17.22 -12.45 3.70
CA GLY A 203 -16.53 -13.69 4.10
C GLY A 203 -17.45 -14.67 4.82
N LYS A 204 -18.29 -14.20 5.76
CA LYS A 204 -19.30 -15.04 6.44
C LYS A 204 -20.35 -15.58 5.47
N LYS A 205 -20.84 -14.76 4.55
CA LYS A 205 -21.79 -15.19 3.52
C LYS A 205 -21.16 -16.27 2.62
N ALA A 206 -19.94 -16.05 2.17
CA ALA A 206 -19.22 -17.02 1.34
C ALA A 206 -18.98 -18.32 2.11
N SER A 207 -18.54 -18.25 3.38
CA SER A 207 -18.39 -19.43 4.24
C SER A 207 -19.70 -20.20 4.39
N ALA A 208 -20.80 -19.53 4.71
CA ALA A 208 -22.09 -20.19 4.90
C ALA A 208 -22.62 -20.86 3.61
N ILE A 209 -22.33 -20.29 2.44
CA ILE A 209 -22.66 -20.92 1.15
C ILE A 209 -21.82 -22.16 0.93
N LEU A 210 -20.50 -22.06 1.14
CA LEU A 210 -19.58 -23.20 1.01
C LEU A 210 -19.93 -24.32 1.99
N ASP A 211 -20.30 -23.99 3.23
CA ASP A 211 -20.73 -24.96 4.24
C ASP A 211 -22.03 -25.66 3.82
N ALA A 212 -23.01 -24.91 3.30
CA ALA A 212 -24.27 -25.49 2.80
C ALA A 212 -24.06 -26.37 1.55
N GLU A 213 -23.17 -25.97 0.64
CA GLU A 213 -22.78 -26.78 -0.52
C GLU A 213 -22.06 -28.06 -0.07
N ALA A 214 -21.13 -27.96 0.88
CA ALA A 214 -20.44 -29.10 1.46
C ALA A 214 -21.41 -30.05 2.19
N GLU A 215 -22.40 -29.55 2.93
CA GLU A 215 -23.43 -30.37 3.57
C GLU A 215 -24.30 -31.11 2.55
N LYS A 216 -24.72 -30.42 1.48
CA LYS A 216 -25.50 -31.02 0.39
C LYS A 216 -24.70 -32.14 -0.29
N GLU A 217 -23.45 -31.88 -0.63
CA GLU A 217 -22.57 -32.87 -1.26
C GLU A 217 -22.32 -34.06 -0.33
N ALA A 218 -22.07 -33.81 0.96
CA ALA A 218 -21.94 -34.86 1.97
C ALA A 218 -23.22 -35.67 2.15
N ALA A 219 -24.41 -35.05 2.05
CA ALA A 219 -25.69 -35.75 2.12
C ALA A 219 -25.91 -36.67 0.90
N ILE A 220 -25.56 -36.19 -0.30
CA ILE A 220 -25.63 -36.99 -1.54
C ILE A 220 -24.69 -38.19 -1.43
N LEU A 221 -23.42 -37.97 -1.07
CA LEU A 221 -22.44 -39.04 -0.87
C LEU A 221 -22.89 -40.07 0.16
N ARG A 222 -23.51 -39.63 1.27
CA ARG A 222 -24.08 -40.55 2.27
C ARG A 222 -25.25 -41.36 1.72
N ALA A 223 -26.15 -40.75 0.96
CA ALA A 223 -27.28 -41.43 0.35
C ALA A 223 -26.82 -42.45 -0.71
N GLU A 224 -25.84 -42.09 -1.53
CA GLU A 224 -25.19 -43.00 -2.48
C GLU A 224 -24.50 -44.17 -1.76
N ALA A 225 -23.74 -43.89 -0.70
CA ALA A 225 -23.11 -44.93 0.11
C ALA A 225 -24.15 -45.88 0.76
N GLN A 226 -25.30 -45.37 1.21
CA GLN A 226 -26.40 -46.20 1.73
C GLN A 226 -27.04 -47.05 0.64
N LYS A 227 -27.31 -46.47 -0.53
CA LYS A 227 -27.85 -47.18 -1.69
C LYS A 227 -26.90 -48.31 -2.12
N GLU A 228 -25.62 -48.03 -2.24
CA GLU A 228 -24.61 -49.02 -2.64
C GLU A 228 -24.46 -50.12 -1.59
N ARG A 229 -24.50 -49.78 -0.29
CA ARG A 229 -24.54 -50.77 0.79
C ARG A 229 -25.77 -51.68 0.66
N MET A 230 -26.96 -51.12 0.45
CA MET A 230 -28.20 -51.89 0.33
C MET A 230 -28.19 -52.81 -0.91
N ILE A 231 -27.65 -52.35 -2.04
CA ILE A 231 -27.47 -53.17 -3.24
C ILE A 231 -26.54 -54.35 -2.95
N ARG A 232 -25.37 -54.10 -2.35
CA ARG A 232 -24.43 -55.17 -1.98
C ARG A 232 -25.04 -56.16 -0.97
N GLU A 233 -25.81 -55.68 0.00
CA GLU A 233 -26.52 -56.54 0.94
C GLU A 233 -27.60 -57.38 0.24
N ALA A 234 -28.37 -56.80 -0.67
CA ALA A 234 -29.38 -57.51 -1.45
C ALA A 234 -28.76 -58.53 -2.41
N GLU A 235 -27.65 -58.21 -3.06
CA GLU A 235 -26.86 -59.14 -3.87
C GLU A 235 -26.33 -60.29 -3.01
N GLY A 236 -25.78 -59.99 -1.83
CA GLY A 236 -25.32 -60.99 -0.87
C GLY A 236 -26.45 -61.92 -0.41
N GLN A 237 -27.65 -61.38 -0.15
CA GLN A 237 -28.84 -62.18 0.19
C GLN A 237 -29.32 -63.02 -1.00
N ALA A 238 -29.34 -62.47 -2.21
CA ALA A 238 -29.74 -63.19 -3.41
C ALA A 238 -28.77 -64.35 -3.70
N GLU A 239 -27.46 -64.13 -3.59
CA GLU A 239 -26.45 -65.19 -3.69
C GLU A 239 -26.62 -66.27 -2.61
N ALA A 240 -26.91 -65.86 -1.35
CA ALA A 240 -27.17 -66.80 -0.27
C ALA A 240 -28.43 -67.64 -0.55
N ILE A 241 -29.51 -67.03 -1.01
CA ILE A 241 -30.76 -67.73 -1.38
C ILE A 241 -30.49 -68.68 -2.55
N LEU A 242 -29.77 -68.26 -3.59
CA LEU A 242 -29.41 -69.12 -4.72
C LEU A 242 -28.60 -70.33 -4.25
N LYS A 243 -27.63 -70.16 -3.36
CA LYS A 243 -26.88 -71.29 -2.77
C LYS A 243 -27.78 -72.24 -1.97
N VAL A 244 -28.72 -71.71 -1.19
CA VAL A 244 -29.69 -72.55 -0.44
C VAL A 244 -30.66 -73.26 -1.39
N GLN A 245 -31.14 -72.59 -2.44
CA GLN A 245 -32.02 -73.20 -3.45
C GLN A 245 -31.31 -74.25 -4.28
N GLN A 246 -30.04 -74.03 -4.65
CA GLN A 246 -29.18 -75.05 -5.26
C GLN A 246 -29.00 -76.24 -4.32
N ALA A 247 -28.65 -76.02 -3.05
CA ALA A 247 -28.54 -77.08 -2.06
C ALA A 247 -29.87 -77.86 -1.88
N ASN A 248 -31.02 -77.18 -1.92
CA ASN A 248 -32.33 -77.83 -1.87
C ASN A 248 -32.66 -78.59 -3.15
N ALA A 249 -32.33 -78.04 -4.33
CA ALA A 249 -32.56 -78.69 -5.61
C ALA A 249 -31.67 -79.93 -5.78
N ASP A 250 -30.41 -79.84 -5.36
CA ASP A 250 -29.50 -80.98 -5.29
C ASP A 250 -30.02 -82.02 -4.29
N GLY A 251 -30.46 -81.59 -3.10
CA GLY A 251 -31.13 -82.46 -2.14
C GLY A 251 -32.39 -83.15 -2.70
N LEU A 252 -33.20 -82.44 -3.50
CA LEU A 252 -34.38 -83.00 -4.17
C LEU A 252 -34.01 -83.95 -5.32
N ARG A 253 -32.91 -83.71 -6.04
CA ARG A 253 -32.38 -84.63 -7.05
C ARG A 253 -31.89 -85.92 -6.41
N PHE A 254 -31.12 -85.84 -5.33
CA PHE A 254 -30.73 -87.01 -4.54
C PHE A 254 -31.94 -87.81 -4.04
N LEU A 255 -33.02 -87.12 -3.65
CA LEU A 255 -34.27 -87.78 -3.23
C LEU A 255 -35.05 -88.42 -4.39
N LYS A 256 -34.97 -87.86 -5.61
CA LYS A 256 -35.63 -88.41 -6.79
C LYS A 256 -34.92 -89.66 -7.32
N GLU A 257 -33.58 -89.70 -7.23
CA GLU A 257 -32.77 -90.86 -7.63
C GLU A 257 -32.87 -92.01 -6.62
N ALA A 258 -33.26 -91.74 -5.38
CA ALA A 258 -33.41 -92.74 -4.33
C ALA A 258 -34.78 -93.47 -4.29
N ALA A 259 -35.74 -93.16 -5.19
CA ALA A 259 -37.07 -93.78 -5.27
C ALA A 259 -37.72 -94.15 -3.91
N PRO A 260 -38.19 -93.16 -3.11
CA PRO A 260 -38.53 -93.40 -1.71
C PRO A 260 -39.96 -93.93 -1.49
N ASP A 261 -40.06 -94.85 -0.54
CA ASP A 261 -41.26 -95.52 -0.03
C ASP A 261 -42.27 -94.54 0.61
N GLN A 262 -43.57 -94.88 0.59
CA GLN A 262 -44.69 -93.99 1.00
C GLN A 262 -44.56 -93.37 2.41
N SER A 263 -43.76 -93.95 3.29
CA SER A 263 -43.50 -93.48 4.65
C SER A 263 -42.62 -92.23 4.72
N VAL A 264 -41.69 -92.03 3.78
CA VAL A 264 -40.76 -90.87 3.78
C VAL A 264 -41.47 -89.59 3.33
N LEU A 265 -42.45 -89.71 2.42
CA LEU A 265 -43.31 -88.60 2.01
C LEU A 265 -44.20 -88.10 3.16
N GLN A 266 -44.71 -89.01 4.01
CA GLN A 266 -45.51 -88.62 5.18
C GLN A 266 -44.67 -87.94 6.26
N LEU A 267 -43.44 -88.41 6.52
CA LEU A 267 -42.54 -87.75 7.47
C LEU A 267 -42.15 -86.36 6.99
N LYS A 268 -41.86 -86.17 5.70
CA LYS A 268 -41.54 -84.86 5.14
C LYS A 268 -42.76 -83.94 5.04
N ALA A 269 -43.96 -84.50 4.88
CA ALA A 269 -45.22 -83.77 4.97
C ALA A 269 -45.51 -83.32 6.41
N LEU A 270 -45.21 -84.14 7.42
CA LEU A 270 -45.28 -83.76 8.84
C LEU A 270 -44.23 -82.70 9.20
N ASP A 271 -43.01 -82.77 8.64
CA ASP A 271 -41.96 -81.77 8.83
C ASP A 271 -42.28 -80.43 8.15
N ALA A 272 -42.85 -80.48 6.94
CA ALA A 272 -43.37 -79.31 6.23
C ALA A 272 -44.61 -78.73 6.93
N PHE A 273 -45.45 -79.59 7.51
CA PHE A 273 -46.58 -79.17 8.34
C PHE A 273 -46.09 -78.53 9.64
N MET A 274 -45.06 -79.08 10.30
CA MET A 274 -44.42 -78.46 11.47
C MET A 274 -43.84 -77.09 11.13
N LYS A 275 -43.09 -76.95 10.02
CA LYS A 275 -42.58 -75.65 9.55
C LYS A 275 -43.67 -74.68 9.10
N ALA A 276 -44.82 -75.18 8.62
CA ALA A 276 -45.99 -74.35 8.30
C ALA A 276 -46.80 -73.97 9.56
N SER A 277 -46.72 -74.77 10.62
CA SER A 277 -47.37 -74.51 11.92
C SER A 277 -46.50 -73.70 12.90
N ASP A 278 -45.21 -73.53 12.64
CA ASP A 278 -44.32 -72.57 13.34
C ASP A 278 -44.59 -71.11 12.89
N GLY A 279 -45.84 -70.69 13.08
CA GLY A 279 -46.19 -69.37 13.62
C GLY A 279 -45.85 -68.11 12.84
N LYS A 280 -46.48 -67.87 11.67
CA LYS A 280 -46.71 -66.50 11.11
C LYS A 280 -47.69 -66.37 9.92
N ALA A 281 -48.71 -67.23 9.78
CA ALA A 281 -49.72 -67.09 8.71
C ALA A 281 -51.16 -67.02 9.26
N THR A 282 -51.81 -65.86 9.10
CA THR A 282 -53.03 -65.41 9.80
C THR A 282 -54.35 -65.69 9.06
N LYS A 283 -54.46 -66.74 8.23
CA LYS A 283 -55.73 -67.06 7.54
C LYS A 283 -55.98 -68.57 7.48
N ILE A 284 -56.95 -69.03 8.28
CA ILE A 284 -57.45 -70.41 8.33
C ILE A 284 -58.66 -70.52 7.39
N ILE A 285 -58.64 -71.46 6.45
CA ILE A 285 -59.76 -71.85 5.60
C ILE A 285 -60.31 -73.16 6.18
N ILE A 286 -61.55 -73.16 6.69
CA ILE A 286 -62.17 -74.34 7.34
C ILE A 286 -63.31 -74.87 6.45
N PRO A 287 -63.25 -76.15 6.02
CA PRO A 287 -64.32 -76.82 5.28
C PRO A 287 -65.62 -77.04 6.09
N SER A 288 -66.74 -77.08 5.39
CA SER A 288 -68.12 -76.84 5.84
C SER A 288 -68.88 -78.02 6.47
N GLU A 289 -68.27 -78.81 7.35
CA GLU A 289 -68.92 -80.02 7.93
C GLU A 289 -69.11 -80.01 9.45
N ILE A 290 -68.84 -78.89 10.17
CA ILE A 290 -69.01 -78.79 11.64
C ILE A 290 -69.86 -77.58 12.07
N GLN A 291 -70.88 -77.23 11.27
CA GLN A 291 -71.75 -76.08 11.53
C GLN A 291 -72.87 -76.35 12.59
N GLY A 292 -72.94 -77.57 13.13
CA GLY A 292 -74.03 -77.98 14.04
C GLY A 292 -73.81 -77.79 15.55
N MET A 293 -72.62 -77.39 16.01
CA MET A 293 -72.28 -77.37 17.45
C MET A 293 -71.88 -76.00 18.03
N ALA A 294 -71.98 -74.92 17.25
CA ALA A 294 -71.59 -73.58 17.69
C ALA A 294 -72.67 -72.81 18.48
N GLY A 295 -73.92 -73.29 18.51
CA GLY A 295 -75.05 -72.60 19.18
C GLY A 295 -75.08 -72.73 20.71
N LEU A 296 -74.26 -73.61 21.31
CA LEU A 296 -74.29 -73.87 22.76
C LEU A 296 -73.31 -72.97 23.56
N VAL A 297 -72.30 -72.38 22.90
CA VAL A 297 -71.25 -71.61 23.59
C VAL A 297 -71.61 -70.13 23.75
N THR A 298 -72.40 -69.56 22.83
CA THR A 298 -72.89 -68.17 22.94
C THR A 298 -73.92 -68.00 24.06
N SER A 299 -74.76 -69.02 24.30
CA SER A 299 -75.80 -69.01 25.34
C SER A 299 -75.22 -69.03 26.76
N MET A 300 -74.04 -69.61 26.96
CA MET A 300 -73.35 -69.61 28.26
C MET A 300 -72.63 -68.29 28.55
N ALA A 301 -72.18 -67.56 27.53
CA ALA A 301 -71.49 -66.28 27.70
C ALA A 301 -72.43 -65.12 28.04
N GLU A 302 -73.69 -65.15 27.59
CA GLU A 302 -74.68 -64.11 27.92
C GLU A 302 -75.25 -64.22 29.35
N LEU A 303 -75.27 -65.43 29.93
CA LEU A 303 -75.70 -65.64 31.32
C LEU A 303 -74.67 -65.13 32.35
N ALA A 304 -73.39 -65.01 32.00
CA ALA A 304 -72.34 -64.55 32.90
C ALA A 304 -72.20 -63.01 33.00
N LYS A 305 -72.88 -62.23 32.13
CA LYS A 305 -72.75 -60.77 32.08
C LYS A 305 -73.83 -59.99 32.85
N LYS A 306 -74.76 -60.67 33.54
CA LYS A 306 -75.96 -60.02 34.09
C LYS A 306 -75.92 -59.66 35.59
N ASP A 307 -74.85 -59.99 36.33
CA ASP A 307 -74.88 -59.95 37.81
C ASP A 307 -73.93 -58.97 38.53
N GLN A 308 -73.32 -57.97 37.87
CA GLN A 308 -72.60 -56.92 38.60
C GLN A 308 -72.84 -55.51 38.03
N LYS A 309 -73.87 -54.85 38.57
CA LYS A 309 -74.06 -53.40 38.59
C LYS A 309 -74.03 -52.92 40.05
N GLU A 310 -73.41 -51.75 40.27
CA GLU A 310 -73.55 -50.81 41.41
C GLU A 310 -72.89 -51.27 42.73
N GLU A 311 -71.90 -50.56 43.31
CA GLU A 311 -71.97 -49.24 43.96
C GLU A 311 -70.55 -48.62 44.27
N PRO A 312 -70.39 -47.40 44.84
CA PRO A 312 -69.40 -46.40 44.38
C PRO A 312 -68.36 -45.87 45.41
N LYS A 313 -67.55 -44.90 44.94
CA LYS A 313 -66.71 -43.86 45.60
C LYS A 313 -65.29 -44.21 46.08
N ALA A 314 -64.30 -43.63 45.40
CA ALA A 314 -63.41 -42.57 45.91
C ALA A 314 -62.83 -41.79 44.72
#